data_AF-A0A941WP90-F1
#
_entry.id   AF-A0A941WP90-F1
#
_cell.length_a   1.000
_cell.length_b   1.000
_cell.length_c   1.000
_cell.angle_alpha   90.00
_cell.angle_beta   90.00
_cell.angle_gamma   90.00
#
_symmetry.space_group_name_H-M   'P 1'
#
loop_
_entity.id
_entity.type
_entity.pdbx_description
1 polymer ?
#
loop_
_entity_poly.entity_id
_entity_poly.type
_entity_poly.pdbx_seq_one_letter_code
_entity_poly.pdbx_strand_id
1 'polypeptide(L)' 'CSELGVEVGQTSKDGRFTVQATRCLGACGLAPVMMINDEVFGRLTPEDIPDILAKYRAS' A
#
# COMPACT_ATOMS: atom_id res chain seq x y z
N CYS A 1 4.29 -2.19 -8.40
CA CYS A 1 4.69 -2.32 -6.98
C CYS A 1 5.71 -3.45 -6.90
N SER A 2 7.00 -3.16 -6.72
CA SER A 2 8.07 -4.17 -6.80
C SER A 2 7.94 -5.27 -5.74
N GLU A 3 7.50 -4.91 -4.54
CA GLU A 3 7.25 -5.82 -3.40
C GLU A 3 6.11 -6.83 -3.64
N LEU A 4 5.09 -6.44 -4.40
CA LEU A 4 3.93 -7.30 -4.69
C LEU A 4 3.99 -7.92 -6.08
N GLY A 5 4.92 -7.48 -6.93
CA GLY A 5 5.07 -7.94 -8.30
C GLY A 5 3.86 -7.67 -9.20
N VAL A 6 3.01 -6.69 -8.85
CA VAL A 6 1.79 -6.36 -9.61
C VAL A 6 1.72 -4.90 -10.01
N GLU A 7 0.94 -4.65 -11.06
CA GLU A 7 0.62 -3.33 -11.57
C GLU A 7 -0.56 -2.69 -10.84
N VAL A 8 -0.76 -1.40 -11.07
CA VAL A 8 -1.93 -0.67 -10.60
C VAL A 8 -3.19 -1.24 -11.23
N GLY A 9 -4.20 -1.52 -10.41
CA GLY A 9 -5.46 -2.13 -10.80
C GLY A 9 -5.44 -3.66 -10.72
N GLN A 10 -4.32 -4.29 -10.38
CA GLN A 10 -4.21 -5.74 -10.28
C GLN A 10 -4.16 -6.23 -8.82
N THR A 11 -4.59 -7.47 -8.63
CA THR A 11 -4.47 -8.20 -7.37
C THR A 11 -3.22 -9.06 -7.41
N SER A 12 -2.48 -9.06 -6.30
CA SER A 12 -1.32 -9.93 -6.06
C SER A 12 -1.68 -11.40 -6.30
N LYS A 13 -0.70 -12.21 -6.71
CA LYS A 13 -0.89 -13.64 -6.98
C LYS A 13 -1.45 -14.42 -5.78
N ASP A 14 -1.15 -13.95 -4.57
CA ASP A 14 -1.61 -14.56 -3.33
C ASP A 14 -3.08 -14.20 -3.02
N GLY A 15 -3.72 -13.34 -3.82
CA GLY A 15 -5.09 -12.87 -3.60
C GLY A 15 -5.27 -11.93 -2.41
N ARG A 16 -4.18 -11.58 -1.72
CA ARG A 16 -4.21 -10.84 -0.44
C ARG A 16 -4.20 -9.32 -0.58
N PHE A 17 -3.63 -8.80 -1.65
CA PHE A 17 -3.48 -7.35 -1.85
C PHE A 17 -3.93 -6.95 -3.24
N THR A 18 -4.73 -5.90 -3.34
CA THR A 18 -5.08 -5.26 -4.62
C THR A 18 -4.47 -3.87 -4.63
N VAL A 19 -3.64 -3.59 -5.64
CA VAL A 19 -3.02 -2.28 -5.79
C VAL A 19 -3.99 -1.39 -6.56
N GLN A 20 -4.46 -0.30 -5.96
CA GLN A 20 -5.32 0.68 -6.64
C GLN A 20 -4.70 2.07 -6.54
N ALA A 21 -4.75 2.82 -7.64
CA ALA A 21 -4.35 4.21 -7.64
C ALA A 21 -5.55 5.09 -7.33
N THR A 22 -5.51 5.75 -6.17
CA THR A 22 -6.47 6.76 -5.78
C THR A 22 -5.87 8.15 -5.92
N ARG A 23 -6.62 9.08 -6.50
CA ARG A 23 -6.18 10.46 -6.73
C ARG A 23 -6.04 11.29 -5.46
N CYS A 24 -6.93 11.10 -4.49
CA CYS A 24 -6.92 11.86 -3.25
C CYS A 24 -7.39 11.00 -2.09
N LEU A 25 -6.58 10.96 -1.03
CA LEU A 25 -6.91 10.34 0.24
C LEU A 25 -7.23 11.38 1.34
N GLY A 26 -7.30 12.67 0.99
CA GLY A 26 -7.51 13.76 1.95
C GLY A 26 -6.31 14.04 2.88
N ALA A 27 -5.19 13.35 2.68
CA ALA A 27 -4.01 13.41 3.52
C ALA A 27 -2.83 14.12 2.84
N CYS A 28 -3.11 15.23 2.13
CA CYS A 28 -2.10 15.95 1.33
C CYS A 28 -0.89 16.41 2.16
N GLY A 29 -1.07 16.73 3.45
CA GLY A 29 0.03 17.10 4.36
C GLY A 29 0.91 15.94 4.84
N LEU A 30 0.56 14.71 4.48
CA LEU A 30 1.26 13.48 4.86
C LEU A 30 1.77 12.70 3.65
N ALA A 31 1.83 13.34 2.47
CA ALA A 31 2.42 12.71 1.29
C ALA A 31 3.91 12.37 1.52
N PRO A 32 4.42 11.25 0.99
CA PRO A 32 3.71 10.15 0.32
C PRO A 32 2.80 9.38 1.28
N VAL A 33 1.57 9.08 0.84
CA VAL A 33 0.55 8.41 1.65
C VAL A 33 -0.01 7.18 0.94
N MET A 34 -0.22 6.11 1.69
CA MET A 34 -0.87 4.87 1.28
C MET A 34 -2.01 4.56 2.24
N MET A 35 -3.03 3.86 1.77
CA MET A 35 -4.07 3.29 2.62
C MET A 35 -4.14 1.79 2.35
N ILE A 36 -4.21 1.00 3.42
CA ILE A 36 -4.46 -0.45 3.35
C ILE A 36 -5.70 -0.73 4.17
N ASN A 37 -6.74 -1.25 3.53
CA ASN A 37 -8.09 -1.35 4.10
C ASN A 37 -8.56 0.03 4.60
N ASP A 38 -8.69 0.23 5.92
CA ASP A 38 -9.11 1.50 6.54
C ASP A 38 -7.97 2.24 7.26
N GLU A 39 -6.74 1.71 7.21
CA GLU A 39 -5.58 2.33 7.86
C GLU A 39 -4.80 3.22 6.89
N VAL A 40 -4.56 4.47 7.32
CA VAL A 40 -3.80 5.47 6.56
C VAL A 40 -2.35 5.52 7.05
N PHE A 41 -1.43 5.31 6.12
CA PHE A 41 0.00 5.36 6.32
C PHE A 41 0.59 6.57 5.60
N GLY A 42 1.01 7.58 6.35
CA GLY A 42 1.61 8.81 5.81
C GLY A 42 3.13 8.88 5.99
N ARG A 43 3.77 9.80 5.26
CA ARG A 43 5.22 10.05 5.28
C ARG A 43 6.05 8.80 4.95
N LEU A 44 5.56 8.02 3.99
CA LEU A 44 6.15 6.75 3.64
C LEU A 44 7.38 6.90 2.75
N THR A 45 8.36 6.04 3.00
CA THR A 45 9.48 5.76 2.11
C THR A 45 9.31 4.37 1.48
N PRO A 46 9.99 4.09 0.34
CA PRO A 46 9.99 2.75 -0.25
C PRO A 46 10.45 1.64 0.70
N GLU A 47 11.28 1.98 1.70
CA GLU A 47 11.84 1.07 2.70
C GLU A 47 10.81 0.65 3.76
N ASP A 48 9.76 1.45 3.97
CA ASP A 48 8.68 1.15 4.94
C ASP A 48 7.67 0.14 4.38
N ILE A 49 7.57 0.03 3.04
CA ILE A 49 6.57 -0.79 2.36
C ILE A 49 6.66 -2.28 2.73
N PRO A 50 7.85 -2.93 2.75
CA PRO A 50 7.98 -4.33 3.12
C PRO A 50 7.49 -4.61 4.55
N ASP A 51 7.85 -3.75 5.51
CA ASP A 51 7.48 -3.88 6.92
C ASP A 51 5.97 -3.71 7.12
N ILE A 52 5.35 -2.76 6.41
CA ILE A 52 3.90 -2.57 6.44
C ILE A 52 3.21 -3.81 5.87
N LEU A 53 3.64 -4.31 4.71
CA LEU A 53 3.06 -5.50 4.09
C LEU A 53 3.23 -6.76 4.95
N ALA A 54 4.34 -6.89 5.67
CA ALA A 54 4.59 -8.00 6.59
C ALA A 54 3.55 -8.09 7.70
N LYS A 55 3.11 -6.94 8.26
CA LYS A 55 2.04 -6.89 9.28
C LYS A 55 0.74 -7.52 8.80
N TYR A 56 0.39 -7.32 7.53
CA TYR A 56 -0.83 -7.87 6.94
C TYR A 56 -0.67 -9.29 6.40
N ARG A 57 0.56 -9.76 6.14
CA ARG A 57 0.84 -11.15 5.74
C ARG A 57 0.83 -12.13 6.91
N ALA A 58 1.11 -11.66 8.12
CA ALA A 58 1.19 -12.48 9.33
C ALA A 58 -0.18 -12.77 9.99
N SER A 59 -1.27 -12.20 9.47
CA SER A 59 -2.65 -12.48 9.92
C SER A 59 -3.41 -13.42 8.97
#